data_AF-A0A352JU32-F1
#
_entry.id   AF-A0A352JU32-F1
#
_cell.length_a   1.000
_cell.length_b   1.000
_cell.length_c   1.000
_cell.angle_alpha   90.00
_cell.angle_beta   90.00
_cell.angle_gamma   90.00
#
_symmetry.space_group_name_H-M   'P 1'
#
loop_
_entity.id
_entity.type
_entity.pdbx_description
1 polymer ?
#
loop_
_entity_poly.entity_id
_entity_poly.type
_entity_poly.pdbx_seq_one_letter_code
_entity_poly.pdbx_strand_id
1 'polypeptide(L)' 'MEVSTTKIILASGSPRRKELLSDLGYQFDIIIPNLDESLLPRENPSEHVLILS' A
#
# COMPACT_ATOMS: atom_id res chain seq x y z
N MET A 1 30.61 2.87 -7.72
CA MET A 1 29.30 3.50 -7.39
C MET A 1 28.43 2.40 -6.82
N GLU A 2 28.11 2.46 -5.53
CA GLU A 2 27.16 1.52 -4.95
C GLU A 2 25.75 1.94 -5.38
N VAL A 3 25.07 1.07 -6.14
CA VAL A 3 23.67 1.27 -6.47
C VAL A 3 22.88 0.82 -5.24
N SER A 4 22.34 1.78 -4.49
CA SER A 4 21.38 1.47 -3.44
C SER A 4 20.15 0.82 -4.08
N THR A 5 19.91 -0.45 -3.77
CA THR A 5 18.75 -1.18 -4.24
C THR A 5 17.58 -0.85 -3.31
N THR A 6 16.76 0.12 -3.70
CA THR A 6 15.54 0.44 -2.96
C THR A 6 14.57 -0.73 -3.06
N LYS A 7 14.35 -1.43 -1.95
CA LYS A 7 13.33 -2.47 -1.86
C LYS A 7 11.94 -1.86 -1.90
N ILE A 8 11.05 -2.48 -2.68
CA ILE A 8 9.64 -2.09 -2.78
C ILE A 8 8.85 -2.94 -1.78
N ILE A 9 7.93 -2.30 -1.05
CA ILE A 9 7.01 -2.98 -0.13
C ILE A 9 5.58 -2.68 -0.58
N LEU A 10 4.79 -3.73 -0.81
CA LEU A 10 3.35 -3.63 -0.95
C LEU A 10 2.72 -3.66 0.44
N ALA A 11 2.40 -2.47 0.96
CA ALA A 11 1.70 -2.29 2.23
C ALA A 11 0.18 -2.57 2.11
N SER A 12 -0.21 -3.67 1.45
CA SER A 12 -1.62 -4.01 1.25
C SER A 12 -1.86 -5.52 1.22
N GLY A 13 -2.89 -5.97 1.95
CA GLY A 13 -3.36 -7.35 1.89
C GLY A 13 -4.25 -7.69 0.68
N SER A 14 -4.46 -6.76 -0.26
CA SER A 14 -5.35 -6.95 -1.41
C SER A 14 -4.73 -7.88 -2.47
N PRO A 15 -5.35 -9.04 -2.79
CA PRO A 15 -4.87 -9.92 -3.87
C PRO A 15 -4.78 -9.20 -5.22
N ARG A 16 -5.75 -8.32 -5.51
CA ARG A 16 -5.79 -7.53 -6.75
C ARG A 16 -4.60 -6.57 -6.88
N ARG A 17 -4.16 -5.94 -5.79
CA ARG A 17 -2.99 -5.03 -5.83
C ARG A 17 -1.68 -5.80 -6.04
N LYS A 18 -1.58 -6.99 -5.46
CA LYS A 18 -0.47 -7.91 -5.71
C LYS A 18 -0.41 -8.28 -7.19
N GLU A 19 -1.53 -8.74 -7.76
CA GLU A 19 -1.63 -9.08 -9.19
C GLU A 19 -1.19 -7.91 -10.07
N LEU A 20 -1.73 -6.70 -9.86
CA LEU A 20 -1.36 -5.50 -10.62
C LEU A 20 0.15 -5.20 -10.61
N LEU A 21 0.79 -5.23 -9.43
CA LEU A 21 2.23 -4.96 -9.34
C LEU A 21 3.08 -6.10 -9.91
N SER A 22 2.63 -7.34 -9.77
CA SER A 22 3.28 -8.50 -10.39
C SER A 22 3.19 -8.47 -11.92
N ASP A 23 2.04 -8.09 -12.48
CA ASP A 23 1.83 -7.95 -13.92
C ASP A 23 2.70 -6.84 -14.53
N LEU A 24 3.02 -5.81 -13.75
CA LEU A 24 3.97 -4.75 -14.13
C LEU A 24 5.44 -5.17 -13.98
N GLY A 25 5.73 -6.37 -13.47
CA GLY A 25 7.08 -6.93 -13.34
C GLY A 25 7.86 -6.45 -12.11
N TYR A 26 7.19 -5.85 -11.11
CA TYR A 26 7.86 -5.41 -9.90
C TYR A 26 8.19 -6.59 -8.97
N GLN A 27 9.37 -6.52 -8.35
CA GLN A 27 9.71 -7.35 -7.19
C GLN A 27 9.45 -6.55 -5.91
N PHE A 28 8.65 -7.12 -5.02
CA PHE A 28 8.25 -6.45 -3.78
C PHE A 28 7.94 -7.48 -2.69
N ASP A 29 8.15 -7.06 -1.45
CA ASP A 29 7.69 -7.79 -0.27
C ASP A 29 6.27 -7.34 0.10
N ILE A 30 5.46 -8.22 0.69
CA ILE A 30 4.12 -7.87 1.16
C ILE A 30 4.15 -7.72 2.68
N ILE A 31 3.74 -6.56 3.17
CA ILE A 31 3.54 -6.31 4.60
C ILE A 31 2.11 -5.83 4.77
N ILE A 32 1.27 -6.63 5.42
CA ILE A 32 -0.12 -6.25 5.67
C ILE A 32 -0.12 -5.22 6.80
N PRO A 33 -0.63 -3.99 6.58
CA PRO A 33 -0.70 -2.99 7.63
C PRO A 33 -1.70 -3.44 8.71
N ASN A 34 -1.38 -3.13 9.96
CA ASN A 34 -2.24 -3.37 11.12
C ASN A 34 -2.55 -2.01 11.76
N LEU A 35 -3.53 -1.31 11.19
CA LEU A 35 -3.97 0.00 11.66
C LEU A 35 -5.50 0.05 11.71
N ASP A 36 -6.05 0.95 12.53
CA ASP A 36 -7.48 1.13 12.64
C ASP A 36 -8.01 1.99 11.49
N GLU A 37 -8.75 1.38 10.57
CA GLU A 37 -9.35 2.04 9.40
C GLU A 37 -10.75 2.64 9.71
N SER A 38 -11.10 2.77 10.99
CA SER A 38 -12.39 3.35 11.39
C SER A 38 -12.55 4.80 10.91
N LEU A 39 -13.74 5.13 10.42
CA LEU A 39 -14.09 6.50 10.01
C LEU A 39 -13.99 7.47 11.19
N LEU A 40 -13.22 8.54 11.04
CA LEU A 40 -13.17 9.60 12.05
C LEU A 40 -14.38 10.55 11.91
N PRO A 41 -14.88 11.13 13.01
CA PRO A 41 -15.97 12.08 12.94
C PRO A 41 -15.60 13.29 12.08
N ARG A 42 -16.45 13.61 11.10
CA ARG A 42 -16.31 14.73 10.15
C ARG A 42 -15.27 14.54 9.03
N GLU A 43 -14.71 13.35 8.85
CA GLU A 43 -14.00 13.05 7.60
C GLU A 43 -14.98 12.86 6.44
N ASN A 44 -14.72 13.51 5.31
CA ASN A 44 -15.40 13.17 4.07
C ASN A 44 -14.75 11.94 3.41
N PRO A 45 -15.45 11.23 2.50
CA PRO A 45 -14.91 10.01 1.90
C PRO A 45 -13.57 10.18 1.18
N SER A 46 -13.33 11.35 0.57
CA SER A 46 -12.07 11.62 -0.14
C SER A 46 -10.90 11.83 0.83
N GLU A 47 -11.13 12.54 1.92
CA GLU A 47 -10.15 12.75 3.00
C GLU A 47 -9.79 11.42 3.67
N HIS A 48 -10.81 10.60 3.94
CA HIS A 48 -10.62 9.31 4.59
C HIS A 48 -9.74 8.38 3.76
N VAL A 49 -10.01 8.25 2.45
CA VAL A 49 -9.18 7.42 1.56
C VAL A 49 -7.76 7.95 1.47
N LEU A 50 -7.55 9.26 1.44
CA LEU A 50 -6.22 9.87 1.38
C LEU A 50 -5.38 9.59 2.63
N ILE A 51 -6.02 9.56 3.80
CA ILE A 51 -5.34 9.31 5.08
C ILE A 51 -4.94 7.82 5.21
N LEU A 52 -5.72 6.90 4.63
CA LEU A 52 -5.50 5.46 4.70
C LEU A 52 -4.67 4.87 3.53
N SER A 53 -4.39 5.65 2.48
CA SER A 53 -3.75 5.18 1.25
C SER A 53 -2.23 5.05 1.32
#